data_AF-A0A544YV89-F1
#
_entry.id   AF-A0A544YV89-F1
#
_cell.length_a   1.000
_cell.length_b   1.000
_cell.length_c   1.000
_cell.angle_alpha   90.00
_cell.angle_beta   90.00
_cell.angle_gamma   90.00
#
_symmetry.space_group_name_H-M   'P 1'
#
loop_
_entity.id
_entity.type
_entity.pdbx_description
1 polymer ?
#
loop_
_entity_poly.entity_id
_entity_poly.type
_entity_poly.pdbx_seq_one_letter_code
_entity_poly.pdbx_strand_id
1 'polypeptide(L)'
;MALIDWRDAPDLLAEILRQHGQTPGAITDTRAVWAAFAEFAQTKLNGIAIQPNSDSDGFILQWGRWSWSGHRPSMSFIRQVAVPRDDDQFGSVVAHWQIELVLFYEESAVLSLHPNQDTGFYFPTCNDEWRAALMEAQDFPPFQAVIESAPVGNSLTLEPAD
;
A
#
# COMPACT_ATOMS: atom_id res chain seq x y z
N MET A 1 22.74 -0.84 -10.39
CA MET A 1 21.96 -0.80 -9.14
C MET A 1 21.41 -2.20 -8.91
N ALA A 2 21.68 -2.79 -7.75
CA ALA A 2 20.98 -4.01 -7.34
C ALA A 2 19.53 -3.64 -6.99
N LEU A 3 18.59 -4.50 -7.33
CA LEU A 3 17.19 -4.36 -6.91
C LEU A 3 17.07 -4.70 -5.41
N ILE A 4 16.12 -4.07 -4.73
CA ILE A 4 15.85 -4.27 -3.29
C ILE A 4 15.03 -5.54 -3.13
N ASP A 5 15.37 -6.42 -2.16
CA ASP A 5 14.57 -7.62 -1.88
C ASP A 5 13.18 -7.23 -1.38
N TRP A 6 12.14 -7.94 -1.80
CA TRP A 6 10.77 -7.63 -1.37
C TRP A 6 10.60 -7.68 0.15
N ARG A 7 11.43 -8.46 0.87
CA ARG A 7 11.41 -8.50 2.34
C ARG A 7 11.86 -7.19 2.99
N ASP A 8 12.69 -6.42 2.29
CA ASP A 8 13.19 -5.12 2.74
C ASP A 8 12.26 -3.97 2.28
N ALA A 9 11.13 -4.29 1.63
CA ALA A 9 10.21 -3.29 1.11
C ALA A 9 9.59 -2.36 2.19
N PRO A 10 9.30 -2.81 3.43
CA PRO A 10 8.90 -1.89 4.49
C PRO A 10 9.99 -0.85 4.82
N ASP A 11 11.25 -1.26 4.88
CA ASP A 11 12.37 -0.36 5.14
C ASP A 11 12.56 0.64 3.99
N LEU A 12 12.35 0.18 2.75
CA LEU A 12 12.32 1.05 1.58
C LEU A 12 11.19 2.09 1.68
N LEU A 13 9.96 1.69 2.00
CA LEU A 13 8.85 2.62 2.16
C LEU A 13 9.11 3.60 3.32
N ALA A 14 9.67 3.12 4.43
CA ALA A 14 10.07 3.98 5.55
C ALA A 14 11.13 5.01 5.14
N GLU A 15 12.07 4.65 4.28
CA GLU A 15 13.07 5.58 3.76
C GLU A 15 12.47 6.61 2.79
N ILE A 16 11.59 6.18 1.87
CA ILE A 16 10.90 7.09 0.96
C ILE A 16 10.02 8.07 1.77
N LEU A 17 9.32 7.61 2.80
CA LEU A 17 8.56 8.48 3.71
C LEU A 17 9.44 9.61 4.30
N ARG A 18 10.67 9.30 4.73
CA ARG A 18 11.62 10.32 5.22
C ARG A 18 12.02 11.32 4.15
N GLN A 19 12.21 10.86 2.91
CA GLN A 19 12.53 11.72 1.77
C GLN A 19 11.38 12.69 1.44
N HIS A 20 10.13 12.28 1.73
CA HIS A 20 8.93 13.11 1.66
C HIS A 20 8.63 13.86 2.98
N GLY A 21 9.59 13.95 3.89
CA GLY A 21 9.49 14.72 5.13
C GLY A 21 8.61 14.12 6.23
N GLN A 22 8.22 12.85 6.10
CA GLN A 22 7.44 12.13 7.10
C GLN A 22 8.34 11.30 8.02
N THR A 23 7.95 11.16 9.29
CA THR A 23 8.57 10.19 10.19
C THR A 23 7.74 8.90 10.16
N PRO A 24 8.30 7.72 9.83
CA PRO A 24 7.53 6.48 9.67
C PRO A 24 6.70 6.03 10.88
N GLY A 25 7.01 6.50 12.09
CA GLY A 25 6.22 6.24 13.30
C GLY A 25 5.39 7.42 13.82
N ALA A 26 5.39 8.55 13.09
CA ALA A 26 4.70 9.78 13.47
C ALA A 26 4.33 10.58 12.21
N ILE A 27 3.51 9.96 11.36
CA ILE A 27 3.01 10.57 10.12
C ILE A 27 2.00 11.67 10.44
N THR A 28 2.11 12.81 9.75
CA THR A 28 1.21 13.97 9.96
C THR A 28 0.58 14.52 8.69
N ASP A 29 1.04 14.10 7.50
CA ASP A 29 0.57 14.63 6.22
C ASP A 29 0.21 13.50 5.25
N THR A 30 -1.10 13.30 5.06
CA THR A 30 -1.66 12.28 4.16
C THR A 30 -1.26 12.49 2.70
N ARG A 31 -1.13 13.74 2.25
CA ARG A 31 -0.73 14.06 0.88
C ARG A 31 0.74 13.69 0.63
N ALA A 32 1.62 13.98 1.60
CA ALA A 32 3.02 13.57 1.53
C ALA A 32 3.17 12.03 1.56
N VAL A 33 2.37 11.34 2.38
CA VAL A 33 2.33 9.87 2.40
C VAL A 33 1.89 9.30 1.07
N TRP A 34 0.86 9.88 0.45
CA TRP A 34 0.41 9.45 -0.87
C TRP A 34 1.52 9.56 -1.92
N ALA A 35 2.25 10.67 -1.93
CA ALA A 35 3.38 10.85 -2.84
C ALA A 35 4.48 9.82 -2.60
N ALA A 36 4.82 9.55 -1.34
CA ALA A 36 5.79 8.52 -0.95
C ALA A 36 5.33 7.12 -1.36
N PHE A 37 4.06 6.79 -1.14
CA PHE A 37 3.49 5.50 -1.54
C PHE A 37 3.45 5.35 -3.06
N ALA A 38 3.04 6.38 -3.81
CA ALA A 38 3.02 6.36 -5.27
C ALA A 38 4.43 6.16 -5.86
N GLU A 39 5.46 6.76 -5.25
CA GLU A 39 6.85 6.50 -5.61
C GLU A 39 7.25 5.06 -5.29
N PHE A 40 7.01 4.61 -4.05
CA PHE A 40 7.29 3.26 -3.60
C PHE A 40 6.63 2.19 -4.50
N ALA A 41 5.35 2.35 -4.83
CA ALA A 41 4.57 1.46 -5.66
C ALA A 41 5.20 1.23 -7.05
N GLN A 42 5.88 2.24 -7.59
CA GLN A 42 6.57 2.17 -8.89
C GLN A 42 8.01 1.65 -8.79
N THR A 43 8.55 1.44 -7.58
CA THR A 43 9.89 0.88 -7.41
C THR A 43 9.93 -0.59 -7.80
N LYS A 44 11.01 -1.01 -8.48
CA LYS A 44 11.20 -2.42 -8.82
C LYS A 44 11.75 -3.18 -7.62
N LEU A 45 11.05 -4.23 -7.22
CA LEU A 45 11.50 -5.14 -6.17
C LEU A 45 12.06 -6.44 -6.77
N ASN A 46 12.97 -7.06 -6.04
CA ASN A 46 13.55 -8.37 -6.35
C ASN A 46 12.76 -9.48 -5.66
N GLY A 47 12.75 -10.67 -6.26
CA GLY A 47 12.10 -11.87 -5.68
C GLY A 47 10.60 -11.98 -5.94
N ILE A 48 10.03 -11.05 -6.72
CA ILE A 48 8.65 -11.14 -7.22
C ILE A 48 8.57 -12.19 -8.35
N ALA A 49 7.51 -12.99 -8.35
CA ALA A 49 7.22 -13.96 -9.40
C ALA A 49 6.96 -13.26 -10.74
N ILE A 50 7.55 -13.76 -11.84
CA ILE A 50 7.40 -13.18 -13.19
C ILE A 50 6.41 -13.97 -14.07
N GLN A 51 5.61 -14.83 -13.44
CA GLN A 51 4.74 -15.74 -14.16
C GLN A 51 3.51 -15.00 -14.71
N PRO A 52 3.05 -15.30 -15.93
CA PRO A 52 1.82 -14.75 -16.45
C PRO A 52 0.64 -15.03 -15.50
N ASN A 53 -0.22 -14.04 -15.27
CA ASN A 53 -1.43 -14.13 -14.41
C ASN A 53 -1.16 -14.48 -12.94
N SER A 54 0.06 -14.27 -12.43
CA SER A 54 0.36 -14.53 -11.02
C SER A 54 -0.01 -13.37 -10.09
N ASP A 55 -0.74 -12.37 -10.57
CA ASP A 55 -1.10 -11.18 -9.79
C ASP A 55 0.13 -10.62 -9.05
N SER A 56 1.22 -10.53 -9.82
CA SER A 56 2.59 -10.56 -9.32
C SER A 56 2.95 -9.36 -8.47
N ASP A 57 2.47 -8.19 -8.88
CA ASP A 57 2.83 -6.92 -8.29
C ASP A 57 1.70 -5.94 -8.54
N GLY A 58 1.09 -5.48 -7.46
CA GLY A 58 -0.09 -4.67 -7.53
C GLY A 58 -0.32 -3.87 -6.27
N PHE A 59 -1.37 -3.07 -6.27
CA PHE A 59 -1.70 -2.24 -5.12
C PHE A 59 -3.21 -2.09 -4.94
N ILE A 60 -3.59 -1.67 -3.74
CA ILE A 60 -4.96 -1.40 -3.34
C ILE A 60 -4.97 -0.30 -2.27
N LEU A 61 -5.97 0.57 -2.33
CA LEU A 61 -6.30 1.48 -1.23
C LEU A 61 -7.55 0.94 -0.56
N GLN A 62 -7.52 0.83 0.76
CA GLN A 62 -8.65 0.36 1.56
C GLN A 62 -9.03 1.40 2.61
N TRP A 63 -10.32 1.62 2.82
CA TRP A 63 -10.84 2.45 3.89
C TRP A 63 -11.88 1.73 4.72
N GLY A 64 -12.02 2.20 5.96
CA GLY A 64 -13.14 1.84 6.78
C GLY A 64 -12.82 1.93 8.26
N ARG A 65 -13.54 1.12 9.01
CA ARG A 65 -13.34 0.92 10.44
C ARG A 65 -13.16 -0.56 10.70
N TRP A 66 -12.01 -0.92 11.22
CA TRP A 66 -11.68 -2.31 11.47
C TRP A 66 -11.47 -2.53 12.96
N SER A 67 -11.74 -3.75 13.44
CA SER A 67 -11.54 -4.09 14.86
C SER A 67 -10.08 -3.92 15.27
N TRP A 68 -9.15 -4.24 14.37
CA TRP A 68 -7.72 -4.08 14.56
C TRP A 68 -7.24 -2.61 14.56
N SER A 69 -8.02 -1.69 13.99
CA SER A 69 -7.74 -0.24 14.04
C SER A 69 -8.30 0.44 15.29
N GLY A 70 -8.78 -0.34 16.28
CA GLY A 70 -9.52 0.19 17.43
C GLY A 70 -10.83 0.87 17.01
N HIS A 71 -11.40 0.46 15.88
CA HIS A 71 -12.59 1.03 15.24
C HIS A 71 -12.46 2.51 14.81
N ARG A 72 -11.24 3.04 14.76
CA ARG A 72 -10.98 4.37 14.21
C ARG A 72 -11.15 4.37 12.68
N PRO A 73 -11.56 5.49 12.07
CA PRO A 73 -11.48 5.64 10.62
C PRO A 73 -10.04 5.43 10.16
N SER A 74 -9.84 4.59 9.14
CA SER A 74 -8.51 4.26 8.63
C SER A 74 -8.45 4.28 7.11
N MET A 75 -7.27 4.65 6.60
CA MET A 75 -6.88 4.50 5.19
C MET A 75 -5.63 3.64 5.13
N SER A 76 -5.70 2.53 4.42
CA SER A 76 -4.57 1.64 4.14
C SER A 76 -4.07 1.84 2.72
N PHE A 77 -2.75 1.95 2.57
CA PHE A 77 -2.05 1.90 1.29
C PHE A 77 -1.28 0.58 1.24
N ILE A 78 -1.69 -0.30 0.33
CA ILE A 78 -1.19 -1.68 0.30
C ILE A 78 -0.54 -1.92 -1.06
N ARG A 79 0.70 -2.43 -1.04
CA ARG A 79 1.31 -3.08 -2.20
C ARG A 79 1.30 -4.58 -1.97
N GLN A 80 0.68 -5.32 -2.87
CA GLN A 80 0.68 -6.77 -2.84
C GLN A 80 1.69 -7.31 -3.84
N VAL A 81 2.48 -8.30 -3.41
CA VAL A 81 3.46 -8.99 -4.25
C VAL A 81 3.25 -10.49 -4.18
N ALA A 82 3.37 -11.17 -5.31
CA ALA A 82 3.42 -12.62 -5.38
C ALA A 82 4.88 -13.07 -5.42
N VAL A 83 5.26 -13.96 -4.51
CA VAL A 83 6.62 -14.49 -4.41
C VAL A 83 6.61 -16.00 -4.64
N PRO A 84 7.61 -16.59 -5.31
CA PRO A 84 7.71 -18.03 -5.46
C PRO A 84 7.75 -18.73 -4.10
N ARG A 85 7.02 -19.84 -3.94
CA ARG A 85 7.19 -20.68 -2.74
C ARG A 85 8.45 -21.55 -2.88
N ASP A 86 9.23 -21.62 -1.81
CA ASP A 86 10.48 -22.39 -1.77
C ASP A 86 10.28 -23.92 -1.93
N ASP A 87 9.05 -24.41 -1.72
CA ASP A 87 8.71 -25.84 -1.73
C ASP A 87 8.13 -26.36 -3.06
N ASP A 88 7.91 -25.49 -4.05
CA ASP A 88 7.31 -25.89 -5.31
C ASP A 88 8.36 -26.33 -6.34
N GLN A 89 8.50 -27.65 -6.53
CA GLN A 89 9.34 -28.27 -7.56
C GLN A 89 8.95 -27.88 -8.99
N PHE A 90 7.74 -27.35 -9.20
CA PHE A 90 7.23 -26.94 -10.50
C PHE A 90 7.20 -25.42 -10.69
N GLY A 91 7.56 -24.64 -9.66
CA GLY A 91 7.70 -23.19 -9.71
C GLY A 91 6.44 -22.43 -10.12
N SER A 92 5.26 -23.03 -9.99
CA SER A 92 3.95 -22.50 -10.38
C SER A 92 3.13 -21.91 -9.23
N VAL A 93 3.47 -22.25 -7.98
CA VAL A 93 2.76 -21.81 -6.79
C VAL A 93 3.45 -20.57 -6.21
N VAL A 94 2.66 -19.50 -6.07
CA VAL A 94 3.08 -18.26 -5.43
C VAL A 94 2.45 -18.11 -4.05
N ALA A 95 3.11 -17.36 -3.17
CA ALA A 95 2.53 -16.83 -1.95
C ALA A 95 2.35 -15.32 -2.12
N HIS A 96 1.21 -14.79 -1.71
CA HIS A 96 0.97 -13.35 -1.72
C HIS A 96 1.40 -12.75 -0.38
N TRP A 97 2.04 -11.60 -0.46
CA TRP A 97 2.46 -10.79 0.69
C TRP A 97 2.01 -9.36 0.48
N GLN A 98 1.67 -8.68 1.56
CA GLN A 98 1.23 -7.30 1.58
C GLN A 98 2.20 -6.45 2.39
N ILE A 99 2.67 -5.38 1.76
CA ILE A 99 3.31 -4.26 2.43
C ILE A 99 2.20 -3.24 2.66
N GLU A 100 1.79 -3.06 3.91
CA GLU A 100 0.67 -2.18 4.26
C GLU A 100 1.14 -1.01 5.13
N LEU A 101 0.81 0.20 4.69
CA LEU A 101 0.85 1.40 5.51
C LEU A 101 -0.58 1.85 5.84
N VAL A 102 -0.96 1.77 7.12
CA VAL A 102 -2.26 2.23 7.60
C VAL A 102 -2.13 3.57 8.28
N LEU A 103 -3.01 4.51 7.94
CA LEU A 103 -3.20 5.78 8.63
C LEU A 103 -4.51 5.76 9.41
N PHE A 104 -4.49 6.20 10.66
CA PHE A 104 -5.67 6.33 11.52
C PHE A 104 -6.05 7.81 11.65
N TYR A 105 -7.35 8.12 11.65
CA TYR A 105 -7.86 9.48 11.76
C TYR A 105 -8.75 9.65 13.00
N GLU A 106 -9.01 10.90 13.38
CA GLU A 106 -10.04 11.22 14.38
C GLU A 106 -11.44 10.94 13.84
N GLU A 107 -12.38 10.67 14.75
CA GLU A 107 -13.79 10.38 14.47
C GLU A 107 -14.51 11.43 13.60
N SER A 108 -14.07 12.69 13.69
CA SER A 108 -14.63 13.80 12.93
C SER A 108 -14.27 13.80 11.44
N ALA A 109 -13.45 12.85 10.97
CA ALA A 109 -13.08 12.76 9.57
C ALA A 109 -14.30 12.44 8.69
N VAL A 110 -14.40 13.12 7.54
CA VAL A 110 -15.40 12.86 6.49
C VAL A 110 -15.35 11.40 6.02
N LEU A 111 -14.21 10.71 6.22
CA LEU A 111 -14.03 9.28 5.96
C LEU A 111 -15.10 8.42 6.64
N SER A 112 -15.59 8.82 7.82
CA SER A 112 -16.65 8.10 8.56
C SER A 112 -17.97 7.98 7.81
N LEU A 113 -18.19 8.80 6.76
CA LEU A 113 -19.39 8.76 5.91
C LEU A 113 -19.30 7.72 4.78
N HIS A 114 -18.13 7.13 4.56
CA HIS A 114 -17.91 6.14 3.51
C HIS A 114 -18.05 4.71 4.08
N PRO A 115 -18.72 3.80 3.37
CA PRO A 115 -18.77 2.39 3.76
C PRO A 115 -17.37 1.78 3.70
N ASN A 116 -17.11 0.77 4.54
CA ASN A 116 -15.88 -0.02 4.47
C ASN A 116 -15.75 -0.65 3.08
N GLN A 117 -14.68 -0.30 2.36
CA GLN A 117 -14.47 -0.72 0.99
C GLN A 117 -13.02 -0.47 0.57
N ASP A 118 -12.66 -0.93 -0.62
CA ASP A 118 -11.37 -0.71 -1.25
C ASP A 118 -11.54 -0.35 -2.73
N THR A 119 -10.43 0.01 -3.38
CA THR A 119 -10.40 0.32 -4.80
C THR A 119 -10.46 -0.92 -5.70
N GLY A 120 -10.47 -2.12 -5.14
CA GLY A 120 -10.06 -3.34 -5.84
C GLY A 120 -8.54 -3.40 -6.07
N PHE A 121 -8.05 -4.59 -6.41
CA PHE A 121 -6.65 -4.80 -6.74
C PHE A 121 -6.34 -4.34 -8.16
N TYR A 122 -5.28 -3.55 -8.29
CA TYR A 122 -4.67 -3.20 -9.56
C TYR A 122 -3.38 -3.99 -9.73
N PHE A 123 -3.25 -4.78 -10.80
CA PHE A 123 -2.01 -5.49 -11.20
C PHE A 123 -1.46 -4.95 -12.53
N PRO A 124 -1.02 -3.68 -12.55
CA PRO A 124 -0.51 -3.06 -13.77
C PRO A 124 0.77 -3.75 -14.26
N THR A 125 0.83 -3.97 -15.57
CA THR A 125 1.91 -4.73 -16.24
C THR A 125 3.08 -3.85 -16.66
N CYS A 126 2.91 -2.53 -16.69
CA CYS A 126 3.93 -1.57 -17.06
C CYS A 126 3.81 -0.22 -16.33
N ASN A 127 4.85 0.61 -16.42
CA ASN A 127 4.94 1.88 -15.68
C ASN A 127 3.81 2.88 -16.00
N ASP A 128 3.30 2.90 -17.24
CA ASP A 128 2.23 3.83 -17.62
C ASP A 128 0.88 3.41 -17.03
N GLU A 129 0.61 2.10 -16.95
CA GLU A 129 -0.56 1.56 -16.25
C GLU A 129 -0.48 1.84 -14.74
N TRP A 130 0.71 1.68 -14.13
CA TRP A 130 0.94 2.09 -12.75
C TRP A 130 0.59 3.56 -12.51
N ARG A 131 1.11 4.46 -13.37
CA ARG A 131 0.83 5.90 -13.24
C ARG A 131 -0.65 6.21 -13.40
N ALA A 132 -1.33 5.57 -14.36
CA ALA A 132 -2.76 5.75 -14.57
C ALA A 132 -3.58 5.30 -13.37
N ALA A 133 -3.32 4.10 -12.84
CA ALA A 133 -4.03 3.56 -11.69
C ALA A 133 -3.79 4.41 -10.43
N LEU A 134 -2.57 4.91 -10.20
CA LEU A 134 -2.31 5.84 -9.09
C LEU A 134 -3.08 7.16 -9.27
N MET A 135 -3.11 7.74 -10.48
CA MET A 135 -3.91 8.94 -10.73
C MET A 135 -5.40 8.72 -10.50
N GLU A 136 -5.94 7.55 -10.86
CA GLU A 136 -7.34 7.21 -10.58
C GLU A 136 -7.58 7.04 -9.07
N ALA A 137 -6.69 6.32 -8.37
CA ALA A 137 -6.76 6.06 -6.93
C ALA A 137 -6.81 7.36 -6.10
N GLN A 138 -6.09 8.40 -6.53
CA GLN A 138 -6.11 9.70 -5.84
C GLN A 138 -7.48 10.39 -5.95
N ASP A 139 -8.30 10.10 -6.96
CA ASP A 139 -9.57 10.79 -7.19
C ASP A 139 -10.74 10.12 -6.45
N PHE A 140 -10.49 9.01 -5.74
CA PHE A 140 -11.52 8.32 -4.97
C PHE A 140 -12.05 9.21 -3.82
N PRO A 141 -13.38 9.34 -3.65
CA PRO A 141 -13.96 10.19 -2.61
C PRO A 141 -13.44 9.93 -1.18
N PRO A 142 -13.24 8.67 -0.73
CA PRO A 142 -12.65 8.38 0.58
C PRO A 142 -11.24 8.95 0.76
N PHE A 143 -10.39 8.88 -0.26
CA PHE A 143 -9.05 9.47 -0.19
C PHE A 143 -9.12 11.01 -0.16
N GLN A 144 -9.96 11.60 -1.02
CA GLN A 144 -10.22 13.05 -1.02
C GLN A 144 -10.78 13.55 0.33
N ALA A 145 -11.51 12.71 1.06
CA ALA A 145 -12.04 13.04 2.38
C ALA A 145 -10.95 13.21 3.46
N VAL A 146 -9.76 12.62 3.26
CA VAL A 146 -8.68 12.61 4.26
C VAL A 146 -7.37 13.25 3.79
N ILE A 147 -7.26 13.62 2.51
CA ILE A 147 -6.01 14.14 1.94
C ILE A 147 -5.48 15.39 2.68
N GLU A 148 -6.38 16.23 3.21
CA GLU A 148 -6.03 17.41 4.02
C GLU A 148 -6.08 17.17 5.54
N SER A 149 -6.44 15.95 5.96
CA SER A 149 -6.53 15.57 7.38
C SER A 149 -5.19 15.01 7.86
N ALA A 150 -4.75 15.46 9.02
CA ALA A 150 -3.60 14.88 9.70
C ALA A 150 -4.00 13.54 10.37
N PRO A 151 -3.29 12.44 10.10
CA PRO A 151 -3.46 11.20 10.84
C PRO A 151 -3.09 11.38 12.31
N VAL A 152 -3.71 10.60 13.19
CA VAL A 152 -3.41 10.55 14.64
C VAL A 152 -2.56 9.35 15.03
N GLY A 153 -2.29 8.47 14.08
CA GLY A 153 -1.41 7.34 14.23
C GLY A 153 -1.26 6.60 12.91
N ASN A 154 -0.30 5.69 12.87
CA ASN A 154 -0.07 4.85 11.70
C ASN A 154 0.56 3.52 12.09
N SER A 155 0.53 2.57 11.16
CA SER A 155 1.23 1.28 11.25
C SER A 155 1.82 0.92 9.90
N LEU A 156 3.01 0.34 9.88
CA LEU A 156 3.67 -0.17 8.68
C LEU A 156 4.03 -1.64 8.90
N THR A 157 3.52 -2.54 8.06
CA THR A 157 3.66 -3.99 8.22
C THR A 157 4.08 -4.68 6.92
N LEU A 158 4.60 -5.90 7.08
CA LEU A 158 4.77 -6.88 6.01
C LEU A 158 4.15 -8.19 6.50
N GLU A 159 3.10 -8.64 5.81
CA GLU A 159 2.34 -9.82 6.22
C GLU A 159 1.89 -10.67 5.03
N PRO A 160 1.61 -11.97 5.23
CA PRO A 160 0.97 -12.79 4.20
C PRO A 160 -0.40 -12.20 3.82
N ALA A 161 -0.73 -12.22 2.52
CA ALA A 161 -2.09 -11.96 2.07
C ALA A 161 -2.90 -13.27 2.20
N ASP A 162 -3.85 -13.31 3.12
CA ASP A 162 -4.76 -14.44 3.34
C ASP A 162 -5.88 -14.54 2.29
#